data_AF-A0A939AA82-F1
#
_entry.id   AF-A0A939AA82-F1
#
_cell.length_a   1.000
_cell.length_b   1.000
_cell.length_c   1.000
_cell.angle_alpha   90.00
_cell.angle_beta   90.00
_cell.angle_gamma   90.00
#
_symmetry.space_group_name_H-M   'P 1'
#
loop_
_entity.id
_entity.type
_entity.pdbx_description
1 polymer ?
#
loop_
_entity_poly.entity_id
_entity_poly.type
_entity_poly.pdbx_seq_one_letter_code
_entity_poly.pdbx_strand_id
1 'polypeptide(L)'
;MEDIATEKTTLCPSARPEWQDSVVFGVVGGTVTEPRVAYLKQPQAVTDELIAKASPVTPTEIFRTAAPCATKGCQHFDGKDCRLAMRVVENLPKVVEELPPCSIRRDCRWWEQEGKAACMRCPQVITDNYNPSELLLKVATPTVS
;
A
#
# COMPACT_ATOMS: atom_id res chain seq x y z
N MET A 1 -36.34 -10.89 -2.73
CA MET A 1 -35.01 -10.89 -3.37
C MET A 1 -34.37 -9.60 -2.95
N GLU A 2 -33.97 -9.55 -1.68
CA GLU A 2 -33.22 -8.42 -1.14
C GLU A 2 -31.89 -8.34 -1.88
N ASP A 3 -31.67 -7.21 -2.56
CA ASP A 3 -30.36 -6.79 -3.03
C ASP A 3 -29.45 -6.65 -1.81
N ILE A 4 -28.65 -7.69 -1.57
CA ILE A 4 -27.54 -7.61 -0.62
C ILE A 4 -26.46 -6.79 -1.31
N ALA A 5 -26.51 -5.47 -1.11
CA ALA A 5 -25.35 -4.62 -1.34
C ALA A 5 -24.21 -5.18 -0.49
N THR A 6 -23.29 -5.89 -1.13
CA THR A 6 -22.00 -6.22 -0.54
C THR A 6 -21.28 -4.88 -0.39
N GLU A 7 -21.33 -4.30 0.81
CA GLU A 7 -20.53 -3.14 1.20
C GLU A 7 -19.09 -3.40 0.74
N LYS A 8 -18.71 -2.74 -0.35
CA LYS A 8 -17.42 -2.97 -1.01
C LYS A 8 -16.37 -2.23 -0.19
N THR A 9 -15.68 -2.94 0.70
CA THR A 9 -14.67 -2.36 1.57
C THR A 9 -13.49 -1.81 0.77
N THR A 10 -13.30 -0.49 0.77
CA THR A 10 -12.09 0.11 0.20
C THR A 10 -10.87 -0.25 1.06
N LEU A 11 -9.84 -0.80 0.43
CA LEU A 11 -8.58 -1.22 1.03
C LEU A 11 -7.52 -0.12 0.95
N CYS A 12 -6.84 0.13 2.08
CA CYS A 12 -5.63 0.93 2.13
C CYS A 12 -4.45 0.08 1.64
N PRO A 13 -3.75 0.48 0.56
CA PRO A 13 -2.61 -0.26 0.00
C PRO A 13 -1.31 -0.14 0.82
N SER A 14 -1.34 0.63 1.90
CA SER A 14 -0.22 0.90 2.81
C SER A 14 -0.65 0.70 4.27
N ALA A 15 -1.60 -0.21 4.49
CA ALA A 15 -2.03 -0.59 5.84
C ALA A 15 -0.89 -1.31 6.57
N ARG A 16 -0.90 -1.23 7.89
CA ARG A 16 0.02 -2.00 8.72
C ARG A 16 -0.50 -3.44 8.92
N PRO A 17 0.38 -4.45 9.04
CA PRO A 17 -0.01 -5.85 9.19
C PRO A 17 -0.85 -6.13 10.44
N GLU A 18 -0.66 -5.37 11.51
CA GLU A 18 -1.41 -5.50 12.77
C GLU A 18 -2.85 -4.97 12.69
N TRP A 19 -3.26 -4.38 11.57
CA TRP A 19 -4.64 -3.92 11.41
C TRP A 19 -5.57 -5.12 11.20
N GLN A 20 -6.81 -5.00 11.66
CA GLN A 20 -7.85 -5.99 11.45
C GLN A 20 -8.05 -6.25 9.94
N ASP A 21 -8.24 -7.53 9.58
CA ASP A 21 -8.45 -7.99 8.20
C ASP A 21 -7.31 -7.63 7.23
N SER A 22 -6.09 -7.53 7.76
CA SER A 22 -4.90 -7.32 6.94
C SER A 22 -4.58 -8.52 6.06
N VAL A 23 -4.17 -8.23 4.84
CA VAL A 23 -3.68 -9.20 3.85
C VAL A 23 -2.34 -8.77 3.28
N VAL A 24 -1.44 -9.72 3.06
CA VAL A 24 -0.25 -9.53 2.23
C VAL A 24 -0.64 -9.73 0.77
N PHE A 25 -0.35 -8.76 -0.09
CA PHE A 25 -0.63 -8.85 -1.52
C PHE A 25 0.60 -8.62 -2.39
N GLY A 26 1.75 -8.39 -1.78
CA GLY A 26 3.02 -8.32 -2.47
C GLY A 26 4.19 -8.59 -1.53
N VAL A 27 5.32 -8.94 -2.13
CA VAL A 27 6.60 -9.15 -1.47
C VAL A 27 7.58 -8.14 -2.02
N VAL A 28 8.33 -7.48 -1.15
CA VAL A 28 9.36 -6.52 -1.51
C VAL A 28 10.63 -7.29 -1.84
N GLY A 29 11.19 -7.01 -3.01
CA GLY A 29 12.49 -7.50 -3.43
C GLY A 29 13.27 -6.39 -4.13
N GLY A 30 14.19 -6.78 -5.01
CA GLY A 30 15.10 -5.83 -5.68
C GLY A 30 16.33 -5.54 -4.84
N THR A 31 16.85 -4.33 -4.93
CA THR A 31 18.03 -3.88 -4.17
C THR A 31 17.63 -2.90 -3.08
N VAL A 32 18.53 -2.65 -2.12
CA VAL A 32 18.31 -1.67 -1.05
C VAL A 32 18.07 -0.26 -1.60
N THR A 33 18.69 0.10 -2.72
CA THR A 33 18.53 1.42 -3.36
C THR A 33 17.35 1.48 -4.33
N GLU A 34 16.91 0.34 -4.85
CA GLU A 34 15.78 0.23 -5.78
C GLU A 34 14.85 -0.93 -5.40
N PRO A 35 14.13 -0.82 -4.27
CA PRO A 35 13.19 -1.85 -3.89
C PRO A 35 12.00 -1.87 -4.85
N ARG A 36 11.51 -3.07 -5.15
CA ARG A 36 10.35 -3.29 -6.03
C ARG A 36 9.43 -4.35 -5.45
N VAL A 37 8.14 -4.08 -5.49
CA VAL A 37 7.10 -5.02 -5.07
C VAL A 37 6.80 -6.02 -6.18
N ALA A 38 7.01 -7.29 -5.90
CA ALA A 38 6.42 -8.40 -6.65
C ALA A 38 5.01 -8.69 -6.13
N TYR A 39 4.02 -8.78 -7.01
CA TYR A 39 2.62 -8.90 -6.62
C TYR A 39 2.17 -10.37 -6.54
N LEU A 40 1.43 -10.70 -5.48
CA LEU A 40 0.81 -12.00 -5.32
C LEU A 40 -0.47 -12.09 -6.16
N LYS A 41 -0.65 -13.22 -6.85
CA LYS A 41 -1.88 -13.51 -7.61
C LYS A 41 -3.12 -13.45 -6.73
N GLN A 42 -3.01 -13.96 -5.50
CA GLN A 42 -4.06 -13.94 -4.48
C GLN A 42 -3.47 -13.38 -3.18
N PRO A 43 -4.11 -12.38 -2.55
CA PRO A 43 -3.69 -11.91 -1.23
C PRO A 43 -3.73 -13.05 -0.21
N GLN A 44 -2.77 -13.06 0.70
CA GLN A 44 -2.70 -14.00 1.81
C GLN A 44 -3.14 -13.28 3.09
N ALA A 45 -3.98 -13.91 3.91
CA ALA A 45 -4.30 -13.36 5.21
C ALA A 45 -3.03 -13.16 6.04
N VAL A 46 -2.93 -12.04 6.75
CA VAL A 46 -1.87 -11.85 7.72
C VAL A 46 -2.14 -12.78 8.91
N THR A 47 -1.21 -13.70 9.14
CA THR A 47 -1.22 -14.63 10.28
C THR A 47 0.07 -14.48 11.07
N ASP A 48 0.06 -14.88 12.34
CA ASP A 48 1.27 -14.87 13.17
C ASP A 48 2.39 -15.71 12.53
N GLU A 49 2.05 -16.85 11.93
CA GLU A 49 3.02 -17.69 11.23
C GLU A 49 3.63 -16.97 10.02
N LEU A 50 2.82 -16.27 9.22
CA LEU A 50 3.29 -15.53 8.05
C LEU A 50 4.20 -14.36 8.47
N ILE A 51 3.79 -13.61 9.48
CA ILE A 51 4.54 -12.47 10.01
C ILE A 51 5.85 -12.93 10.64
N ALA A 52 5.88 -14.06 11.34
CA ALA A 52 7.10 -14.63 11.90
C ALA A 52 8.17 -14.94 10.83
N LYS A 53 7.77 -15.22 9.58
CA LYS A 53 8.71 -15.44 8.47
C LYS A 53 9.49 -14.19 8.06
N ALA A 54 9.07 -13.00 8.51
CA ALA A 54 9.83 -11.77 8.28
C ALA A 54 11.06 -11.64 9.19
N SER A 55 11.16 -12.40 10.28
CA SER A 55 12.30 -12.32 11.18
C SER A 55 13.62 -12.59 10.44
N PRO A 56 14.69 -11.80 10.68
CA PRO A 56 14.83 -10.78 11.74
C PRO A 56 14.40 -9.36 11.36
N VAL A 57 13.88 -9.14 10.14
CA VAL A 57 13.45 -7.81 9.68
C VAL A 57 11.98 -7.53 10.04
N THR A 58 11.51 -6.29 9.83
CA THR A 58 10.10 -5.98 10.09
C THR A 58 9.22 -6.55 8.97
N PRO A 59 7.97 -6.97 9.27
CA PRO A 59 7.09 -7.49 8.23
C PRO A 59 6.83 -6.48 7.12
N THR A 60 6.76 -5.19 7.45
CA THR A 60 6.55 -4.09 6.50
C THR A 60 7.78 -3.68 5.70
N GLU A 61 8.95 -4.26 5.98
CA GLU A 61 10.14 -4.18 5.14
C GLU A 61 10.04 -5.14 3.93
N ILE A 62 9.45 -6.33 4.14
CA ILE A 62 9.40 -7.39 3.12
C ILE A 62 8.02 -7.71 2.57
N PHE A 63 6.95 -7.34 3.27
CA PHE A 63 5.57 -7.56 2.85
C PHE A 63 4.88 -6.25 2.55
N ARG A 64 4.10 -6.27 1.48
CA ARG A 64 3.19 -5.19 1.13
C ARG A 64 1.78 -5.59 1.51
N THR A 65 1.24 -4.87 2.48
CA THR A 65 0.00 -5.21 3.19
C THR A 65 -1.13 -4.24 2.86
N ALA A 66 -2.34 -4.76 2.84
CA ALA A 66 -3.57 -3.99 2.71
C ALA A 66 -4.59 -4.42 3.75
N ALA A 67 -5.43 -3.49 4.17
CA ALA A 67 -6.51 -3.71 5.13
C ALA A 67 -7.62 -2.67 4.86
N PRO A 68 -8.80 -2.76 5.48
CA PRO A 68 -9.84 -1.74 5.38
C PRO A 68 -9.27 -0.34 5.64
N CYS A 69 -9.64 0.62 4.78
CA CYS A 69 -9.12 1.97 4.86
C CYS A 69 -9.62 2.66 6.14
N ALA A 70 -8.69 3.04 7.03
CA ALA A 70 -9.03 3.68 8.30
C ALA A 70 -9.69 5.07 8.15
N THR A 71 -9.66 5.68 6.95
CA THR A 71 -10.22 7.02 6.65
C THR A 71 -9.90 8.03 7.76
N LYS A 72 -10.89 8.44 8.57
CA LYS A 72 -10.75 9.40 9.68
C LYS A 72 -9.71 8.99 10.74
N GLY A 73 -9.41 7.70 10.87
CA GLY A 73 -8.36 7.19 11.75
C GLY A 73 -6.93 7.27 11.17
N CYS A 74 -6.77 7.78 9.94
CA CYS A 74 -5.48 7.86 9.25
C CYS A 74 -5.00 9.31 9.14
N GLN A 75 -3.77 9.57 9.60
CA GLN A 75 -3.09 10.88 9.50
C GLN A 75 -2.94 11.43 8.06
N HIS A 76 -3.01 10.54 7.05
CA HIS A 76 -2.93 10.94 5.65
C HIS A 76 -4.28 11.27 5.02
N PHE A 77 -5.39 10.98 5.69
CA PHE A 77 -6.72 11.23 5.17
C PHE A 77 -7.21 12.60 5.66
N ASP A 78 -7.75 13.43 4.78
CA ASP A 78 -8.21 14.79 5.13
C ASP A 78 -9.72 14.88 5.42
N GLY A 79 -10.40 13.73 5.43
CA GLY A 79 -11.85 13.63 5.57
C GLY A 79 -12.56 13.29 4.26
N LYS A 80 -11.88 13.45 3.12
CA LYS A 80 -12.40 13.08 1.80
C LYS A 80 -11.41 12.22 1.01
N ASP A 81 -10.16 12.65 0.95
CA ASP A 81 -9.14 12.10 0.07
C ASP A 81 -7.90 11.62 0.85
N CYS A 82 -7.23 10.63 0.31
CA CYS A 82 -5.94 10.16 0.79
C CYS A 82 -4.83 11.07 0.26
N ARG A 83 -4.33 11.99 1.09
CA ARG A 83 -3.24 12.91 0.74
C ARG A 83 -1.92 12.19 0.47
N LEU A 84 -1.72 10.98 1.00
CA LEU A 84 -0.56 10.16 0.65
C LEU A 84 -0.59 9.70 -0.82
N ALA A 85 -1.77 9.31 -1.33
CA ALA A 85 -1.92 8.93 -2.74
C ALA A 85 -1.59 10.12 -3.65
N MET A 86 -2.10 11.31 -3.32
CA MET A 86 -1.81 12.56 -4.03
C MET A 86 -0.30 12.85 -4.06
N ARG A 87 0.36 12.87 -2.89
CA ARG A 87 1.80 13.14 -2.82
C ARG A 87 2.62 12.11 -3.60
N VAL A 88 2.22 10.84 -3.57
CA VAL A 88 2.86 9.79 -4.38
C VAL A 88 2.76 10.14 -5.87
N VAL A 89 1.58 10.47 -6.36
CA VAL A 89 1.35 10.80 -7.78
C VAL A 89 2.12 12.05 -8.20
N GLU A 90 2.09 13.08 -7.38
CA GLU A 90 2.70 14.39 -7.64
C GLU A 90 4.23 14.35 -7.65
N ASN A 91 4.83 13.57 -6.74
CA ASN A 91 6.26 13.71 -6.44
C ASN A 91 7.11 12.50 -6.84
N LEU A 92 6.55 11.28 -6.89
CA LEU A 92 7.34 10.09 -7.21
C LEU A 92 7.41 9.84 -8.72
N PRO A 93 8.58 9.39 -9.23
CA PRO A 93 8.69 8.96 -10.62
C PRO A 93 7.89 7.67 -10.85
N LYS A 94 7.41 7.47 -12.08
CA LYS A 94 6.91 6.14 -12.48
C LYS A 94 8.08 5.15 -12.48
N VAL A 95 7.82 3.91 -12.07
CA VAL A 95 8.84 2.86 -11.94
C VAL A 95 8.52 1.60 -12.72
N VAL A 96 7.42 1.63 -13.47
CA VAL A 96 6.96 0.57 -14.36
C VAL A 96 6.39 1.21 -15.63
N GLU A 97 6.50 0.51 -16.76
CA GLU A 97 5.91 0.92 -18.05
C GLU A 97 4.45 0.43 -18.20
N GLU A 98 4.12 -0.66 -17.52
CA GLU A 98 2.79 -1.28 -17.53
C GLU A 98 2.24 -1.46 -16.11
N LEU A 99 0.91 -1.57 -16.02
CA LEU A 99 0.23 -1.73 -14.75
C LEU A 99 0.52 -3.13 -14.16
N PRO A 100 1.03 -3.23 -12.92
CA PRO A 100 1.33 -4.54 -12.32
C PRO A 100 0.06 -5.37 -12.10
N PRO A 101 0.10 -6.69 -11.98
CA PRO A 101 -1.09 -7.52 -11.73
C PRO A 101 -1.52 -7.45 -10.25
N CYS A 102 -1.87 -6.25 -9.78
CA CYS A 102 -2.22 -5.99 -8.40
C CYS A 102 -3.61 -6.56 -8.05
N SER A 103 -3.63 -7.59 -7.20
CA SER A 103 -4.82 -8.34 -6.81
C SER A 103 -5.85 -7.54 -6.00
N ILE A 104 -5.44 -6.45 -5.35
CA ILE A 104 -6.36 -5.56 -4.61
C ILE A 104 -6.88 -4.37 -5.45
N ARG A 105 -6.44 -4.20 -6.71
CA ARG A 105 -6.66 -2.97 -7.49
C ARG A 105 -8.12 -2.52 -7.48
N ARG A 106 -9.05 -3.45 -7.70
CA ARG A 106 -10.48 -3.17 -7.81
C ARG A 106 -11.05 -2.46 -6.59
N ASP A 107 -10.46 -2.71 -5.43
CA ASP A 107 -10.94 -2.30 -4.11
C ASP A 107 -9.93 -1.33 -3.44
N CYS A 108 -8.90 -0.86 -4.16
CA CYS A 108 -7.79 -0.09 -3.59
C CYS A 108 -8.08 1.42 -3.56
N ARG A 109 -7.94 2.07 -2.38
CA ARG A 109 -8.11 3.53 -2.21
C ARG A 109 -7.32 4.35 -3.22
N TRP A 110 -6.04 4.01 -3.44
CA TRP A 110 -5.19 4.77 -4.35
C TRP A 110 -5.62 4.63 -5.81
N TRP A 111 -6.16 3.47 -6.18
CA TRP A 111 -6.71 3.27 -7.52
C TRP A 111 -8.05 4.00 -7.68
N GLU A 112 -8.94 3.91 -6.70
CA GLU A 112 -10.23 4.61 -6.71
C GLU A 112 -10.06 6.12 -6.83
N GLN A 113 -9.03 6.69 -6.19
CA GLN A 113 -8.78 8.14 -6.18
C GLN A 113 -7.93 8.60 -7.37
N GLU A 114 -6.80 7.96 -7.63
CA GLU A 114 -5.76 8.45 -8.57
C GLU A 114 -5.57 7.53 -9.79
N GLY A 115 -6.24 6.38 -9.83
CA GLY A 115 -6.22 5.43 -10.94
C GLY A 115 -4.82 4.96 -11.35
N LYS A 116 -4.58 4.96 -12.67
CA LYS A 116 -3.30 4.53 -13.27
C LYS A 116 -2.13 5.34 -12.73
N ALA A 117 -2.32 6.62 -12.42
CA ALA A 117 -1.23 7.48 -11.99
C ALA A 117 -0.58 6.96 -10.69
N ALA A 118 -1.37 6.54 -9.71
CA ALA A 118 -0.83 5.93 -8.49
C ALA A 118 -0.22 4.55 -8.75
N CYS A 119 -0.89 3.69 -9.52
CA CYS A 119 -0.39 2.33 -9.76
C CYS A 119 0.96 2.26 -10.48
N MET A 120 1.30 3.25 -11.32
CA MET A 120 2.60 3.31 -12.00
C MET A 120 3.78 3.63 -11.04
N ARG A 121 3.48 4.05 -9.81
CA ARG A 121 4.46 4.43 -8.77
C ARG A 121 4.45 3.48 -7.58
N CYS A 122 3.29 2.88 -7.32
CA CYS A 122 3.03 1.96 -6.22
C CYS A 122 4.09 0.84 -6.01
N PRO A 123 4.74 0.28 -7.06
CA PRO A 123 5.76 -0.75 -6.88
C PRO A 123 7.01 -0.34 -6.10
N GLN A 124 7.28 0.96 -5.94
CA GLN A 124 8.43 1.45 -5.16
C GLN A 124 8.07 1.86 -3.72
N VAL A 125 6.80 1.77 -3.33
CA VAL A 125 6.35 2.21 -2.01
C VAL A 125 6.51 1.06 -1.02
N ILE A 126 7.46 1.22 -0.11
CA ILE A 126 7.76 0.29 0.99
C ILE A 126 7.45 1.00 2.31
N THR A 127 6.73 0.34 3.21
CA THR A 127 6.25 0.96 4.45
C THR A 127 7.39 1.22 5.43
N ASP A 128 8.22 0.19 5.69
CA ASP A 128 9.44 0.36 6.49
C ASP A 128 10.64 0.28 5.55
N ASN A 129 11.09 1.44 5.06
CA ASN A 129 12.31 1.56 4.27
C ASN A 129 13.40 2.20 5.13
N TYR A 130 14.44 1.41 5.48
CA TYR A 130 15.57 1.87 6.29
C TYR A 130 16.66 2.61 5.50
N ASN A 131 16.56 2.64 4.17
CA ASN A 131 17.40 3.46 3.30
C ASN A 131 16.55 4.31 2.34
N PRO A 132 15.63 5.15 2.86
CA PRO A 132 14.77 5.95 2.01
C PRO A 132 15.54 7.13 1.45
N SER A 133 15.27 7.49 0.19
CA SER A 133 15.72 8.78 -0.34
C SER A 133 15.01 9.93 0.37
N GLU A 134 15.63 11.12 0.36
CA GLU A 134 15.00 12.33 0.92
C GLU A 134 13.62 12.60 0.31
N LEU A 135 13.47 12.32 -0.99
CA LEU A 135 12.20 12.43 -1.70
C LEU A 135 11.14 11.49 -1.12
N LEU A 136 11.48 10.22 -0.86
CA LEU A 136 10.56 9.26 -0.27
C LEU A 136 10.13 9.68 1.13
N LEU A 137 11.07 10.16 1.96
CA LEU A 137 10.76 10.70 3.29
C LEU A 137 9.78 11.88 3.21
N LYS A 138 10.02 12.83 2.30
CA LYS A 138 9.13 13.98 2.08
C LYS A 138 7.72 13.54 1.67
N VAL A 139 7.60 12.56 0.77
CA VAL A 139 6.30 12.04 0.28
C VAL A 139 5.54 11.29 1.38
N ALA A 140 6.25 10.48 2.16
CA ALA A 140 5.67 9.67 3.23
C ALA A 140 5.24 10.50 4.44
N THR A 141 5.89 11.64 4.70
CA THR A 141 5.59 12.50 5.85
C THR A 141 4.16 13.05 5.76
N PRO A 142 3.31 12.87 6.78
CA PRO A 142 2.02 13.55 6.85
C PRO A 142 2.24 15.06 6.94
N THR A 143 1.60 15.80 6.05
CA THR A 143 1.50 17.25 6.20
C THR A 143 0.40 17.52 7.22
N VAL A 144 0.71 18.26 8.29
CA VAL A 144 -0.30 18.70 9.26
C VAL A 144 -1.37 19.49 8.50
N SER A 145 -2.64 19.19 8.77
CA SER A 145 -3.78 19.98 8.27
C SER A 145 -3.86 21.30 9.03
#